data_AF-A0AAE5GNX7-F1
#
_entry.id   AF-A0AAE5GNX7-F1
#
_cell.length_a   1.000
_cell.length_b   1.000
_cell.length_c   1.000
_cell.angle_alpha   90.00
_cell.angle_beta   90.00
_cell.angle_gamma   90.00
#
_symmetry.space_group_name_H-M   'P 1'
#
loop_
_entity.id
_entity.type
_entity.pdbx_description
1 polymer ?
#
loop_
_entity_poly.entity_id
_entity_poly.type
_entity_poly.pdbx_seq_one_letter_code
_entity_poly.pdbx_strand_id
1 'polypeptide(L)'
;MIKKTFKSNVLAISSALFCSSLTASGVMMEDNLVPAENLDLVPTFSSLGITLKRGDLLGTEPLVIEYQHFGGNEWLTGPELWFDNRVDEFKTSLVNLDDNTRYQLRIKNGKTIIAAQEFRTWSENFPIGKEIVLPEYSDEPLVIEESGTENGYILIRPATGKRAVINTKNRHANNIVINGSYVIVRGVTVKRASESAIVISPKDWLSQQSNVVIENSDISQWGGHNQCGEGYTCQYGVNLQAGVFATGHHLQQNLTKVVIQNNRIYNPATTSNNWRQWNPESGKHPSGPQGITLYETNGQHVIRYNEIFSNNGNKFNDALGGKGNFSQDGFLNKDSDVYGNIVSDAWDDGIELEGAMKNVRVWNNIITNTYNSLATANVSQGPLYIWKNISGKNMITDNDSKGAFLKTGANQDSEKVNSQWGGRIYVYHNTVLQPLADNSARLGAHEGIVDSGGGMDNLVSKNNIIEVSNHYSKAIRDVSLSATNTFHNDLLFGEVVAGNRSLVDSIAAKPEYRANPTQNIGSINALRFGDYRLTDTSPGAKEARPIVGFTPVDTQLDVGAQQPYETQLQFGNR
;
A
#
# COMPACT_ATOMS: atom_id res chain seq x y z
N MET A 1 68.14 -24.91 37.64
CA MET A 1 68.74 -24.62 36.32
C MET A 1 67.62 -24.35 35.32
N ILE A 2 67.52 -23.07 34.92
CA ILE A 2 67.09 -22.55 33.61
C ILE A 2 65.65 -22.83 33.10
N LYS A 3 64.86 -21.73 33.16
CA LYS A 3 63.70 -21.31 32.37
C LYS A 3 63.52 -21.96 30.98
N LYS A 4 62.26 -22.22 30.59
CA LYS A 4 61.69 -21.72 29.32
C LYS A 4 60.15 -21.82 29.29
N THR A 5 59.54 -20.65 29.16
CA THR A 5 58.14 -20.38 28.84
C THR A 5 57.87 -20.73 27.38
N PHE A 6 56.77 -21.43 27.08
CA PHE A 6 56.23 -21.55 25.72
C PHE A 6 54.78 -21.05 25.70
N LYS A 7 54.55 -20.03 24.86
CA LYS A 7 53.27 -19.43 24.53
C LYS A 7 52.49 -20.34 23.58
N SER A 8 51.19 -20.45 23.79
CA SER A 8 50.23 -21.06 22.86
C SER A 8 49.97 -20.14 21.67
N ASN A 9 50.13 -20.69 20.45
CA ASN A 9 49.73 -20.04 19.20
C ASN A 9 48.23 -20.23 18.97
N VAL A 10 47.49 -19.13 18.89
CA VAL A 10 46.14 -19.08 18.28
C VAL A 10 46.33 -18.59 16.85
N LEU A 11 45.91 -19.43 15.90
CA LEU A 11 45.91 -19.12 14.47
C LEU A 11 44.62 -18.34 14.15
N ALA A 12 44.75 -17.03 13.91
CA ALA A 12 43.66 -16.21 13.38
C ALA A 12 43.65 -16.32 11.85
N ILE A 13 42.52 -16.75 11.29
CA ILE A 13 42.26 -16.74 9.85
C ILE A 13 41.78 -15.33 9.48
N SER A 14 42.58 -14.64 8.67
CA SER A 14 42.28 -13.31 8.12
C SER A 14 41.32 -13.41 6.93
N SER A 15 40.14 -12.83 7.05
CA SER A 15 39.25 -12.52 5.92
C SER A 15 39.75 -11.25 5.22
N ALA A 16 40.06 -11.38 3.93
CA ALA A 16 40.48 -10.27 3.08
C ALA A 16 39.30 -9.37 2.73
N LEU A 17 39.36 -8.10 3.14
CA LEU A 17 38.52 -7.02 2.61
C LEU A 17 39.05 -6.65 1.21
N PHE A 18 38.21 -6.82 0.18
CA PHE A 18 38.40 -6.13 -1.10
C PHE A 18 38.03 -4.66 -0.92
N CYS A 19 39.06 -3.82 -0.75
CA CYS A 19 38.93 -2.37 -0.79
C CYS A 19 39.06 -1.93 -2.26
N SER A 20 37.93 -1.66 -2.93
CA SER A 20 37.93 -1.01 -4.23
C SER A 20 38.20 0.48 -4.04
N SER A 21 39.33 0.94 -4.58
CA SER A 21 39.80 2.32 -4.57
C SER A 21 38.83 3.28 -5.28
N LEU A 22 38.25 4.22 -4.55
CA LEU A 22 37.70 5.45 -5.11
C LEU A 22 38.85 6.44 -5.34
N THR A 23 39.06 6.84 -6.60
CA THR A 23 39.81 8.07 -6.89
C THR A 23 38.94 9.26 -6.54
N ALA A 24 39.31 9.96 -5.48
CA ALA A 24 38.71 11.21 -5.06
C ALA A 24 38.96 12.31 -6.11
N SER A 25 37.90 12.72 -6.80
CA SER A 25 37.81 14.08 -7.33
C SER A 25 37.20 14.93 -6.23
N GLY A 26 37.99 15.88 -5.71
CA GLY A 26 37.72 16.63 -4.49
C GLY A 26 36.34 17.28 -4.45
N VAL A 27 35.53 16.85 -3.49
CA VAL A 27 34.54 17.67 -2.80
C VAL A 27 35.00 17.73 -1.35
N MET A 28 35.30 18.93 -0.87
CA MET A 28 35.55 19.17 0.55
C MET A 28 34.29 18.74 1.30
N MET A 29 34.35 17.64 2.07
CA MET A 29 33.28 17.30 3.02
C MET A 29 33.30 18.37 4.11
N GLU A 30 32.23 19.16 4.20
CA GLU A 30 32.03 20.14 5.27
C GLU A 30 31.77 19.42 6.60
N ASP A 31 32.41 19.90 7.67
CA ASP A 31 32.33 19.41 9.07
C ASP A 31 30.92 19.52 9.73
N ASN A 32 29.86 19.77 8.95
CA ASN A 32 28.49 20.02 9.43
C ASN A 32 27.43 19.03 8.90
N LEU A 33 27.85 17.92 8.28
CA LEU A 33 26.91 16.89 7.85
C LEU A 33 26.38 16.10 9.05
N VAL A 34 25.06 15.98 9.14
CA VAL A 34 24.37 15.05 10.03
C VAL A 34 24.94 13.66 9.79
N PRO A 35 25.24 12.90 10.86
CA PRO A 35 25.69 11.52 10.73
C PRO A 35 24.76 10.70 9.83
N ALA A 36 25.32 9.93 8.89
CA ALA A 36 24.54 9.11 7.96
C ALA A 36 23.53 8.18 8.67
N GLU A 37 23.82 7.78 9.91
CA GLU A 37 22.95 6.96 10.78
C GLU A 37 21.65 7.64 11.22
N ASN A 38 21.49 8.95 10.98
CA ASN A 38 20.27 9.70 11.28
C ASN A 38 19.39 9.93 10.05
N LEU A 39 19.82 9.53 8.85
CA LEU A 39 19.07 9.60 7.60
C LEU A 39 18.81 8.20 7.05
N ASP A 40 17.56 7.76 7.14
CA ASP A 40 17.10 6.51 6.54
C ASP A 40 16.52 6.78 5.15
N LEU A 41 17.13 6.17 4.13
CA LEU A 41 16.70 6.18 2.74
C LEU A 41 16.29 4.76 2.33
N VAL A 42 14.99 4.55 2.15
CA VAL A 42 14.42 3.21 1.92
C VAL A 42 13.75 3.14 0.55
N PRO A 43 14.45 2.66 -0.49
CA PRO A 43 13.91 2.63 -1.84
C PRO A 43 12.98 1.43 -2.09
N THR A 44 12.05 1.62 -3.02
CA THR A 44 11.32 0.57 -3.74
C THR A 44 11.61 0.69 -5.25
N PHE A 45 10.75 0.16 -6.12
CA PHE A 45 10.93 0.25 -7.58
C PHE A 45 10.91 1.68 -8.11
N SER A 46 10.01 2.53 -7.63
CA SER A 46 9.80 3.88 -8.19
C SER A 46 9.59 4.95 -7.12
N SER A 47 9.90 4.62 -5.86
CA SER A 47 9.75 5.51 -4.73
C SER A 47 10.90 5.37 -3.73
N LEU A 48 11.01 6.37 -2.86
CA LEU A 48 11.95 6.41 -1.76
C LEU A 48 11.25 6.90 -0.49
N GLY A 49 11.25 6.09 0.57
CA GLY A 49 10.93 6.56 1.91
C GLY A 49 12.13 7.30 2.51
N ILE A 50 11.87 8.46 3.12
CA ILE A 50 12.88 9.28 3.77
C ILE A 50 12.47 9.49 5.22
N THR A 51 13.37 9.19 6.15
CA THR A 51 13.23 9.56 7.56
C THR A 51 14.53 10.16 8.05
N LEU A 52 14.44 11.35 8.62
CA LEU A 52 15.56 12.08 9.19
C LEU A 52 15.26 12.33 10.66
N LYS A 53 16.05 11.75 11.55
CA LYS A 53 15.99 12.08 12.99
C LYS A 53 16.44 13.51 13.17
N ARG A 54 15.74 14.28 13.99
CA ARG A 54 16.08 15.68 14.22
C ARG A 54 17.47 15.82 14.84
N GLY A 55 17.79 15.08 15.90
CA GLY A 55 19.04 15.28 16.65
C GLY A 55 19.25 16.74 17.06
N ASP A 56 20.47 17.25 16.94
CA ASP A 56 20.82 18.66 17.20
C ASP A 56 20.58 19.57 15.98
N LEU A 57 19.65 19.23 15.07
CA LEU A 57 19.27 20.12 13.96
C LEU A 57 18.61 21.39 14.52
N LEU A 58 19.46 22.39 14.77
CA LEU A 58 19.12 23.71 15.26
C LEU A 58 18.83 24.63 14.07
N GLY A 59 17.56 25.00 13.90
CA GLY A 59 17.15 25.99 12.91
C GLY A 59 15.64 26.18 12.86
N THR A 60 15.20 27.37 12.43
CA THR A 60 13.79 27.70 12.14
C THR A 60 13.49 27.68 10.64
N GLU A 61 14.49 27.50 9.79
CA GLU A 61 14.32 27.48 8.34
C GLU A 61 13.78 26.11 7.87
N PRO A 62 12.89 26.08 6.86
CA PRO A 62 12.39 24.83 6.30
C PRO A 62 13.52 23.98 5.72
N LEU A 63 13.45 22.67 5.95
CA LEU A 63 14.36 21.72 5.32
C LEU A 63 13.95 21.49 3.87
N VAL A 64 14.91 21.57 2.96
CA VAL A 64 14.70 21.39 1.51
C VAL A 64 15.40 20.12 1.06
N ILE A 65 14.64 19.20 0.45
CA ILE A 65 15.21 18.03 -0.24
C ILE A 65 15.49 18.40 -1.67
N GLU A 66 16.66 18.03 -2.16
CA GLU A 66 17.01 18.05 -3.56
C GLU A 66 17.57 16.68 -3.96
N TYR A 67 17.25 16.22 -5.17
CA TYR A 67 17.73 14.95 -5.71
C TYR A 67 18.01 15.05 -7.21
N GLN A 68 18.88 14.17 -7.71
CA GLN A 68 19.21 14.08 -9.12
C GLN A 68 19.67 12.66 -9.49
N HIS A 69 19.65 12.32 -10.78
CA HIS A 69 20.37 11.14 -11.26
C HIS A 69 21.85 11.22 -10.86
N PHE A 70 22.46 10.08 -10.53
CA PHE A 70 23.88 10.03 -10.22
C PHE A 70 24.71 10.55 -11.39
N GLY A 71 25.54 11.57 -11.15
CA GLY A 71 26.34 12.23 -12.19
C GLY A 71 25.54 13.20 -13.08
N GLY A 72 24.28 13.48 -12.75
CA GLY A 72 23.47 14.50 -13.39
C GLY A 72 23.93 15.92 -13.04
N ASN A 73 23.42 16.89 -13.81
CA ASN A 73 23.74 18.31 -13.66
C ASN A 73 22.56 19.16 -13.15
N GLU A 74 21.40 18.55 -12.93
CA GLU A 74 20.17 19.23 -12.56
C GLU A 74 19.58 18.61 -11.29
N TRP A 75 19.46 19.44 -10.25
CA TRP A 75 18.84 19.08 -8.98
C TRP A 75 17.35 19.39 -9.03
N LEU A 76 16.53 18.36 -8.84
CA LEU A 76 15.08 18.47 -8.66
C LEU A 76 14.76 18.69 -7.19
N THR A 77 13.78 19.55 -6.91
CA THR A 77 13.28 19.77 -5.55
C THR A 77 12.29 18.67 -5.16
N GLY A 78 12.51 18.04 -4.00
CA GLY A 78 11.60 17.06 -3.41
C GLY A 78 10.46 17.71 -2.61
N PRO A 79 9.45 16.93 -2.16
CA PRO A 79 8.38 17.42 -1.31
C PRO A 79 8.91 17.94 0.03
N GLU A 80 8.09 18.75 0.70
CA GLU A 80 8.36 19.19 2.07
C GLU A 80 8.46 17.99 3.03
N LEU A 81 9.37 18.12 4.00
CA LEU A 81 9.49 17.17 5.12
C LEU A 81 8.44 17.48 6.17
N TRP A 82 7.57 16.51 6.47
CA TRP A 82 6.67 16.64 7.60
C TRP A 82 7.42 16.33 8.90
N PHE A 83 7.42 17.29 9.83
CA PHE A 83 7.94 17.08 11.17
C PHE A 83 6.89 16.45 12.08
N ASP A 84 7.22 15.27 12.59
CA ASP A 84 6.44 14.53 13.56
C ASP A 84 7.01 14.73 14.97
N ASN A 85 6.48 15.71 15.67
CA ASN A 85 6.93 16.07 17.02
C ASN A 85 6.70 14.97 18.07
N ARG A 86 5.89 13.96 17.77
CA ARG A 86 5.61 12.84 18.68
C ARG A 86 6.81 11.91 18.82
N VAL A 87 7.66 11.85 17.79
CA VAL A 87 8.86 10.99 17.73
C VAL A 87 10.13 11.73 17.32
N ASP A 88 10.06 13.05 17.14
CA ASP A 88 11.19 13.93 16.79
C ASP A 88 11.87 13.55 15.45
N GLU A 89 11.05 13.23 14.46
CA GLU A 89 11.48 12.82 13.11
C GLU A 89 10.89 13.73 12.03
N PHE A 90 11.69 14.02 11.00
CA PHE A 90 11.23 14.53 9.73
C PHE A 90 11.01 13.37 8.76
N LYS A 91 9.87 13.34 8.07
CA LYS A 91 9.50 12.23 7.18
C LYS A 91 8.93 12.74 5.87
N THR A 92 9.27 12.08 4.77
CA THR A 92 8.61 12.28 3.48
C THR A 92 8.87 11.11 2.52
N SER A 93 8.32 11.17 1.31
CA SER A 93 8.69 10.25 0.23
C SER A 93 8.95 10.95 -1.09
N LEU A 94 9.92 10.45 -1.85
CA LEU A 94 10.01 10.73 -3.29
C LEU A 94 9.23 9.65 -4.05
N VAL A 95 8.55 10.06 -5.12
CA VAL A 95 7.76 9.19 -5.99
C VAL A 95 8.09 9.49 -7.46
N ASN A 96 7.63 8.66 -8.38
CA ASN A 96 7.89 8.79 -9.83
C ASN A 96 9.39 8.73 -10.18
N LEU A 97 10.16 7.95 -9.42
CA LEU A 97 11.56 7.65 -9.75
C LEU A 97 11.62 6.52 -10.78
N ASP A 98 12.67 6.50 -11.59
CA ASP A 98 12.95 5.41 -12.52
C ASP A 98 13.42 4.17 -11.74
N ASP A 99 13.02 2.98 -12.20
CA ASP A 99 13.50 1.72 -11.62
C ASP A 99 14.99 1.49 -11.93
N ASN A 100 15.64 0.66 -11.10
CA ASN A 100 17.04 0.31 -11.23
C ASN A 100 18.00 1.50 -11.45
N THR A 101 17.72 2.64 -10.84
CA THR A 101 18.40 3.90 -11.14
C THR A 101 19.10 4.44 -9.91
N ARG A 102 20.34 4.91 -10.09
CA ARG A 102 21.13 5.56 -9.03
C ARG A 102 20.81 7.03 -8.98
N TYR A 103 20.61 7.52 -7.77
CA TYR A 103 20.33 8.91 -7.47
C TYR A 103 21.29 9.43 -6.40
N GLN A 104 21.50 10.74 -6.41
CA GLN A 104 22.10 11.50 -5.33
C GLN A 104 21.01 12.34 -4.68
N LEU A 105 20.98 12.38 -3.36
CA LEU A 105 20.06 13.19 -2.57
C LEU A 105 20.86 14.08 -1.62
N ARG A 106 20.36 15.30 -1.40
CA ARG A 106 20.84 16.18 -0.33
C ARG A 106 19.67 16.88 0.37
N ILE A 107 19.84 17.12 1.66
CA ILE A 107 18.93 17.89 2.50
C ILE A 107 19.65 19.18 2.89
N LYS A 108 18.99 20.31 2.69
CA LYS A 108 19.49 21.63 3.02
C LYS A 108 18.68 22.27 4.15
N ASN A 109 19.38 23.00 5.01
CA ASN A 109 18.80 23.95 5.95
C ASN A 109 19.27 25.36 5.49
N GLY A 110 18.37 26.11 4.85
CA GLY A 110 18.74 27.32 4.11
C GLY A 110 19.73 27.00 2.97
N LYS A 111 20.94 27.57 3.03
CA LYS A 111 22.00 27.33 2.03
C LYS A 111 22.93 26.18 2.39
N THR A 112 22.89 25.70 3.63
CA THR A 112 23.82 24.70 4.15
C THR A 112 23.30 23.31 3.83
N ILE A 113 24.15 22.44 3.28
CA ILE A 113 23.84 21.02 3.13
C ILE A 113 24.05 20.35 4.49
N ILE A 114 22.99 19.79 5.05
CA ILE A 114 23.03 19.11 6.34
C ILE A 114 23.06 17.59 6.20
N ALA A 115 22.65 17.03 5.06
CA ALA A 115 22.80 15.61 4.78
C ALA A 115 22.95 15.38 3.29
N ALA A 116 23.72 14.37 2.88
CA ALA A 116 23.82 13.95 1.49
C ALA A 116 24.12 12.45 1.42
N GLN A 117 23.39 11.73 0.58
CA GLN A 117 23.54 10.28 0.43
C GLN A 117 23.11 9.82 -0.97
N GLU A 118 23.69 8.71 -1.42
CA GLU A 118 23.27 8.02 -2.63
C GLU A 118 22.28 6.91 -2.32
N PHE A 119 21.35 6.67 -3.24
CA PHE A 119 20.47 5.50 -3.19
C PHE A 119 20.23 4.94 -4.59
N ARG A 120 19.71 3.71 -4.65
CA ARG A 120 19.33 3.04 -5.89
C ARG A 120 17.92 2.45 -5.73
N THR A 121 17.04 2.75 -6.66
CA THR A 121 15.71 2.11 -6.76
C THR A 121 15.83 0.64 -7.15
N TRP A 122 14.83 -0.17 -6.81
CA TRP A 122 14.86 -1.61 -7.09
C TRP A 122 14.83 -1.89 -8.58
N SER A 123 15.42 -3.03 -8.95
CA SER A 123 15.44 -3.53 -10.31
C SER A 123 14.22 -4.42 -10.58
N GLU A 124 13.57 -4.19 -11.72
CA GLU A 124 12.55 -5.11 -12.27
C GLU A 124 13.12 -6.48 -12.67
N ASN A 125 14.43 -6.56 -12.86
CA ASN A 125 15.13 -7.79 -13.17
C ASN A 125 15.59 -8.50 -11.89
N PHE A 126 14.97 -9.63 -11.58
CA PHE A 126 15.38 -10.55 -10.51
C PHE A 126 16.35 -11.61 -11.08
N PRO A 127 17.64 -11.62 -10.67
CA PRO A 127 18.59 -12.59 -11.18
C PRO A 127 18.25 -14.01 -10.68
N ILE A 128 18.23 -14.99 -11.59
CA ILE A 128 17.85 -16.37 -11.28
C ILE A 128 19.10 -17.23 -11.11
N GLY A 129 19.25 -17.85 -9.94
CA GLY A 129 20.35 -18.76 -9.63
C GLY A 129 19.96 -20.23 -9.71
N LYS A 130 18.68 -20.54 -9.48
CA LYS A 130 18.14 -21.89 -9.48
C LYS A 130 16.71 -21.89 -10.01
N GLU A 131 16.37 -22.88 -10.82
CA GLU A 131 14.99 -23.11 -11.27
C GLU A 131 14.45 -24.43 -10.71
N ILE A 132 13.22 -24.40 -10.21
CA ILE A 132 12.44 -25.57 -9.80
C ILE A 132 11.21 -25.63 -10.69
N VAL A 133 11.17 -26.62 -11.58
CA VAL A 133 10.06 -26.85 -12.49
C VAL A 133 9.01 -27.74 -11.82
N LEU A 134 7.80 -27.23 -11.66
CA LEU A 134 6.69 -27.96 -11.06
C LEU A 134 6.07 -28.97 -12.04
N PRO A 135 5.52 -30.09 -11.54
CA PRO A 135 4.67 -30.97 -12.34
C PRO A 135 3.41 -30.22 -12.81
N GLU A 136 2.77 -30.71 -13.87
CA GLU A 136 1.53 -30.09 -14.39
C GLU A 136 0.40 -30.11 -13.35
N TYR A 137 0.40 -31.10 -12.46
CA TYR A 137 -0.58 -31.25 -11.39
C TYR A 137 0.06 -31.82 -10.12
N SER A 138 -0.35 -31.28 -8.96
CA SER A 138 -0.10 -31.82 -7.62
C SER A 138 -1.36 -31.68 -6.77
N ASP A 139 -1.66 -32.68 -5.95
CA ASP A 139 -2.62 -32.56 -4.84
C ASP A 139 -1.98 -32.57 -3.45
N GLU A 140 -0.65 -32.48 -3.41
CA GLU A 140 0.18 -32.27 -2.23
C GLU A 140 0.68 -30.81 -2.18
N PRO A 141 0.89 -30.25 -0.97
CA PRO A 141 1.39 -28.90 -0.79
C PRO A 141 2.86 -28.77 -1.19
N LEU A 142 3.27 -27.56 -1.58
CA LEU A 142 4.67 -27.21 -1.83
C LEU A 142 5.25 -26.44 -0.64
N VAL A 143 6.35 -26.91 -0.06
CA VAL A 143 7.07 -26.22 1.01
C VAL A 143 8.45 -25.79 0.50
N ILE A 144 8.77 -24.50 0.64
CA ILE A 144 10.01 -23.89 0.16
C ILE A 144 10.79 -23.34 1.35
N GLU A 145 11.67 -24.16 1.91
CA GLU A 145 12.56 -23.76 3.01
C GLU A 145 13.90 -23.18 2.53
N GLU A 146 14.33 -23.58 1.34
CA GLU A 146 15.60 -23.14 0.76
C GLU A 146 15.54 -21.65 0.41
N SER A 147 16.63 -20.93 0.68
CA SER A 147 16.79 -19.53 0.30
C SER A 147 17.73 -19.41 -0.90
N GLY A 148 17.39 -18.50 -1.81
CA GLY A 148 18.33 -18.02 -2.82
C GLY A 148 19.27 -16.95 -2.25
N THR A 149 19.79 -16.11 -3.14
CA THR A 149 20.60 -14.94 -2.80
C THR A 149 20.21 -13.74 -3.65
N GLU A 150 20.71 -12.56 -3.30
CA GLU A 150 20.53 -11.33 -4.08
C GLU A 150 20.93 -11.47 -5.55
N ASN A 151 21.96 -12.28 -5.85
CA ASN A 151 22.44 -12.53 -7.20
C ASN A 151 21.86 -13.80 -7.83
N GLY A 152 20.92 -14.46 -7.16
CA GLY A 152 20.40 -15.74 -7.61
C GLY A 152 19.19 -16.20 -6.80
N TYR A 153 18.02 -15.72 -7.19
CA TYR A 153 16.73 -16.17 -6.68
C TYR A 153 16.46 -17.62 -7.08
N ILE A 154 15.70 -18.32 -6.24
CA ILE A 154 15.09 -19.60 -6.59
C ILE A 154 13.77 -19.31 -7.29
N LEU A 155 13.68 -19.67 -8.57
CA LEU A 155 12.47 -19.54 -9.38
C LEU A 155 11.69 -20.85 -9.40
N ILE A 156 10.50 -20.84 -8.81
CA ILE A 156 9.51 -21.91 -8.89
C ILE A 156 8.50 -21.55 -9.98
N ARG A 157 8.37 -22.42 -10.99
CA ARG A 157 7.52 -22.15 -12.15
C ARG A 157 7.00 -23.43 -12.81
N PRO A 158 5.94 -23.36 -13.64
CA PRO A 158 5.61 -24.44 -14.55
C PRO A 158 6.71 -24.65 -15.61
N ALA A 159 6.69 -25.83 -16.23
CA ALA A 159 7.44 -26.06 -17.45
C ALA A 159 7.03 -25.05 -18.54
N THR A 160 7.97 -24.66 -19.41
CA THR A 160 7.72 -23.65 -20.45
C THR A 160 6.56 -24.06 -21.35
N GLY A 161 5.59 -23.15 -21.53
CA GLY A 161 4.37 -23.41 -22.32
C GLY A 161 3.36 -24.34 -21.65
N LYS A 162 3.58 -24.73 -20.38
CA LYS A 162 2.67 -25.57 -19.59
C LYS A 162 2.04 -24.78 -18.45
N ARG A 163 1.03 -25.38 -17.82
CA ARG A 163 0.44 -24.91 -16.56
C ARG A 163 0.89 -25.85 -15.44
N ALA A 164 1.03 -25.32 -14.23
CA ALA A 164 1.21 -26.12 -13.02
C ALA A 164 0.05 -25.82 -12.07
N VAL A 165 -0.66 -26.86 -11.65
CA VAL A 165 -1.81 -26.75 -10.76
C VAL A 165 -1.52 -27.45 -9.44
N ILE A 166 -1.54 -26.71 -8.34
CA ILE A 166 -1.56 -27.27 -6.98
C ILE A 166 -2.98 -27.20 -6.46
N ASN A 167 -3.65 -28.35 -6.38
CA ASN A 167 -5.03 -28.47 -5.94
C ASN A 167 -5.11 -29.46 -4.78
N THR A 168 -5.01 -28.95 -3.56
CA THR A 168 -4.95 -29.76 -2.33
C THR A 168 -6.30 -30.36 -1.93
N LYS A 169 -7.37 -30.13 -2.71
CA LYS A 169 -8.71 -30.74 -2.55
C LYS A 169 -9.32 -30.52 -1.16
N ASN A 170 -8.98 -29.41 -0.49
CA ASN A 170 -9.31 -29.07 0.90
C ASN A 170 -8.77 -30.07 1.93
N ARG A 171 -7.74 -30.87 1.57
CA ARG A 171 -7.10 -31.84 2.47
C ARG A 171 -5.88 -31.26 3.19
N HIS A 172 -5.39 -30.11 2.75
CA HIS A 172 -4.25 -29.42 3.35
C HIS A 172 -4.60 -27.96 3.59
N ALA A 173 -4.09 -27.42 4.71
CA ALA A 173 -4.26 -26.03 5.11
C ALA A 173 -3.85 -25.07 3.99
N ASN A 174 -2.69 -25.29 3.39
CA ASN A 174 -2.11 -24.39 2.40
C ASN A 174 -1.77 -25.12 1.09
N ASN A 175 -1.72 -24.41 -0.02
CA ASN A 175 -1.15 -24.92 -1.27
C ASN A 175 0.37 -24.75 -1.31
N ILE A 176 0.86 -23.59 -0.88
CA ILE A 176 2.29 -23.26 -0.87
C ILE A 176 2.67 -22.63 0.48
N VAL A 177 3.79 -23.05 1.06
CA VAL A 177 4.41 -22.43 2.23
C VAL A 177 5.84 -22.03 1.87
N ILE A 178 6.19 -20.76 2.10
CA ILE A 178 7.49 -20.18 1.76
C ILE A 178 8.15 -19.68 3.04
N ASN A 179 9.24 -20.34 3.44
CA ASN A 179 10.06 -19.96 4.58
C ASN A 179 11.40 -19.33 4.16
N GLY A 180 11.88 -19.67 2.97
CA GLY A 180 13.13 -19.13 2.42
C GLY A 180 13.02 -17.68 1.95
N SER A 181 14.18 -17.03 1.83
CA SER A 181 14.37 -15.70 1.21
C SER A 181 14.82 -15.81 -0.25
N TYR A 182 14.68 -14.74 -1.03
CA TYR A 182 15.07 -14.71 -2.45
C TYR A 182 14.38 -15.82 -3.26
N VAL A 183 13.06 -15.86 -3.15
CA VAL A 183 12.19 -16.87 -3.78
C VAL A 183 11.20 -16.18 -4.72
N ILE A 184 11.00 -16.74 -5.90
CA ILE A 184 9.98 -16.31 -6.86
C ILE A 184 9.05 -17.49 -7.13
N VAL A 185 7.75 -17.32 -6.88
CA VAL A 185 6.70 -18.24 -7.34
C VAL A 185 5.99 -17.57 -8.51
N ARG A 186 6.13 -18.15 -9.71
CA ARG A 186 5.65 -17.56 -10.96
C ARG A 186 4.75 -18.51 -11.74
N GLY A 187 3.62 -18.02 -12.23
CA GLY A 187 2.84 -18.74 -13.25
C GLY A 187 2.10 -19.97 -12.73
N VAL A 188 1.84 -20.05 -11.42
CA VAL A 188 1.20 -21.23 -10.80
C VAL A 188 -0.30 -21.01 -10.66
N THR A 189 -1.08 -22.08 -10.78
CA THR A 189 -2.48 -22.09 -10.38
C THR A 189 -2.60 -22.84 -9.06
N VAL A 190 -3.08 -22.19 -8.01
CA VAL A 190 -3.32 -22.82 -6.70
C VAL A 190 -4.78 -22.74 -6.32
N LYS A 191 -5.32 -23.82 -5.77
CA LYS A 191 -6.71 -23.85 -5.32
C LYS A 191 -7.01 -24.87 -4.24
N ARG A 192 -8.15 -24.66 -3.57
CA ARG A 192 -8.76 -25.62 -2.64
C ARG A 192 -7.85 -25.94 -1.46
N ALA A 193 -7.18 -24.90 -0.94
CA ALA A 193 -6.58 -24.91 0.39
C ALA A 193 -7.70 -24.82 1.43
N SER A 194 -7.62 -25.57 2.53
CA SER A 194 -8.61 -25.50 3.61
C SER A 194 -8.45 -24.25 4.49
N GLU A 195 -7.32 -23.56 4.37
CA GLU A 195 -7.00 -22.27 5.01
C GLU A 195 -6.46 -21.29 3.95
N SER A 196 -5.38 -20.56 4.21
CA SER A 196 -4.77 -19.63 3.25
C SER A 196 -4.08 -20.36 2.09
N ALA A 197 -4.10 -19.83 0.87
CA ALA A 197 -3.55 -20.55 -0.29
C ALA A 197 -2.01 -20.56 -0.29
N ILE A 198 -1.40 -19.37 -0.22
CA ILE A 198 0.05 -19.17 -0.18
C ILE A 198 0.41 -18.49 1.13
N VAL A 199 1.24 -19.14 1.93
CA VAL A 199 1.75 -18.60 3.21
C VAL A 199 3.21 -18.23 3.06
N ILE A 200 3.56 -16.99 3.39
CA ILE A 200 4.94 -16.49 3.47
C ILE A 200 5.20 -16.21 4.94
N SER A 201 6.04 -17.02 5.57
CA SER A 201 6.37 -16.85 6.98
C SER A 201 7.78 -17.34 7.27
N PRO A 202 8.56 -16.63 8.09
CA PRO A 202 9.87 -17.12 8.52
C PRO A 202 9.78 -18.53 9.10
N LYS A 203 10.84 -19.33 8.90
CA LYS A 203 10.88 -20.73 9.35
C LYS A 203 10.66 -20.87 10.86
N ASP A 204 11.20 -19.93 11.62
CA ASP A 204 11.09 -19.85 13.06
C ASP A 204 11.16 -18.39 13.53
N TRP A 205 11.00 -18.20 14.84
CA TRP A 205 11.02 -16.91 15.53
C TRP A 205 12.26 -16.06 15.28
N LEU A 206 13.44 -16.67 15.11
CA LEU A 206 14.71 -15.96 15.00
C LEU A 206 15.14 -15.72 13.55
N SER A 207 14.53 -16.44 12.62
CA SER A 207 14.84 -16.35 11.20
C SER A 207 14.36 -15.03 10.61
N GLN A 208 15.24 -14.37 9.85
CA GLN A 208 14.89 -13.23 9.01
C GLN A 208 14.49 -13.74 7.62
N GLN A 209 13.38 -13.24 7.09
CA GLN A 209 12.91 -13.54 5.76
C GLN A 209 12.74 -12.25 4.95
N SER A 210 13.20 -12.27 3.71
CA SER A 210 13.03 -11.15 2.80
C SER A 210 13.05 -11.57 1.33
N ASN A 211 12.67 -10.67 0.43
CA ASN A 211 12.81 -10.84 -1.00
C ASN A 211 12.01 -12.05 -1.54
N VAL A 212 10.71 -12.08 -1.25
CA VAL A 212 9.79 -13.10 -1.78
C VAL A 212 8.89 -12.45 -2.82
N VAL A 213 8.79 -13.05 -4.00
CA VAL A 213 7.96 -12.57 -5.12
C VAL A 213 6.90 -13.61 -5.45
N ILE A 214 5.63 -13.21 -5.44
CA ILE A 214 4.51 -14.00 -5.96
C ILE A 214 4.00 -13.30 -7.21
N GLU A 215 4.06 -13.96 -8.36
CA GLU A 215 3.65 -13.31 -9.60
C GLU A 215 3.00 -14.20 -10.65
N ASN A 216 2.23 -13.56 -11.54
CA ASN A 216 1.61 -14.18 -12.70
C ASN A 216 0.79 -15.44 -12.34
N SER A 217 0.22 -15.50 -11.15
CA SER A 217 -0.43 -16.70 -10.61
C SER A 217 -1.95 -16.56 -10.51
N ASP A 218 -2.67 -17.68 -10.67
CA ASP A 218 -4.11 -17.78 -10.44
C ASP A 218 -4.35 -18.43 -9.07
N ILE A 219 -4.94 -17.71 -8.12
CA ILE A 219 -5.12 -18.12 -6.72
C ILE A 219 -6.62 -18.07 -6.40
N SER A 220 -7.22 -19.22 -6.04
CA SER A 220 -8.67 -19.28 -5.82
C SER A 220 -9.11 -20.37 -4.84
N GLN A 221 -10.37 -20.31 -4.38
CA GLN A 221 -11.00 -21.35 -3.58
C GLN A 221 -10.21 -21.72 -2.30
N TRP A 222 -9.64 -20.72 -1.63
CA TRP A 222 -9.00 -20.90 -0.32
C TRP A 222 -10.00 -20.63 0.80
N GLY A 223 -9.69 -21.10 2.00
CA GLY A 223 -10.40 -20.79 3.22
C GLY A 223 -11.39 -21.86 3.66
N GLY A 224 -11.65 -21.87 4.96
CA GLY A 224 -12.57 -22.75 5.65
C GLY A 224 -13.59 -21.95 6.47
N HIS A 225 -14.58 -22.66 6.99
CA HIS A 225 -15.58 -22.09 7.88
C HIS A 225 -15.10 -22.15 9.33
N ASN A 226 -15.46 -21.13 10.12
CA ASN A 226 -15.29 -21.15 11.57
C ASN A 226 -16.21 -22.18 12.25
N GLN A 227 -15.98 -22.44 13.54
CA GLN A 227 -16.89 -23.20 14.40
C GLN A 227 -17.72 -22.25 15.28
N CYS A 228 -19.04 -22.36 15.20
CA CYS A 228 -20.00 -21.53 15.92
C CYS A 228 -20.70 -22.36 17.02
N GLY A 229 -19.91 -22.88 17.96
CA GLY A 229 -20.36 -23.79 19.01
C GLY A 229 -20.01 -25.26 18.73
N GLU A 230 -20.22 -26.12 19.73
CA GLU A 230 -19.83 -27.53 19.67
C GLU A 230 -20.59 -28.25 18.54
N GLY A 231 -19.87 -28.68 17.50
CA GLY A 231 -20.41 -29.43 16.37
C GLY A 231 -21.09 -28.60 15.26
N TYR A 232 -21.10 -27.27 15.33
CA TYR A 232 -21.74 -26.42 14.32
C TYR A 232 -20.75 -25.56 13.53
N THR A 233 -20.82 -25.65 12.22
CA THR A 233 -20.03 -24.83 11.29
C THR A 233 -20.69 -23.45 11.13
N CYS A 234 -19.91 -22.38 11.25
CA CYS A 234 -20.35 -21.03 10.98
C CYS A 234 -20.76 -20.84 9.51
N GLN A 235 -21.74 -19.98 9.27
CA GLN A 235 -22.11 -19.59 7.90
C GLN A 235 -20.97 -18.88 7.16
N TYR A 236 -20.14 -18.12 7.89
CA TYR A 236 -19.07 -17.29 7.35
C TYR A 236 -17.71 -17.98 7.46
N GLY A 237 -16.78 -17.53 6.62
CA GLY A 237 -15.40 -18.00 6.60
C GLY A 237 -14.59 -17.56 7.81
N VAL A 238 -13.46 -18.21 8.01
CA VAL A 238 -12.46 -17.83 9.03
C VAL A 238 -11.87 -16.47 8.68
N ASN A 239 -11.83 -15.57 9.67
CA ASN A 239 -11.30 -14.24 9.47
C ASN A 239 -9.83 -14.25 9.04
N LEU A 240 -9.48 -13.40 8.05
CA LEU A 240 -8.11 -13.20 7.52
C LEU A 240 -7.47 -14.38 6.78
N GLN A 241 -8.18 -15.48 6.56
CA GLN A 241 -7.66 -16.51 5.66
C GLN A 241 -7.60 -15.94 4.24
N ALA A 242 -6.42 -16.03 3.61
CA ALA A 242 -6.12 -15.24 2.43
C ALA A 242 -5.60 -16.05 1.25
N GLY A 243 -5.77 -15.49 0.05
CA GLY A 243 -5.13 -16.02 -1.15
C GLY A 243 -3.60 -15.95 -1.00
N VAL A 244 -3.10 -14.81 -0.52
CA VAL A 244 -1.70 -14.66 -0.08
C VAL A 244 -1.70 -14.12 1.34
N PHE A 245 -1.14 -14.91 2.26
CA PHE A 245 -0.99 -14.54 3.66
C PHE A 245 0.50 -14.44 3.99
N ALA A 246 0.99 -13.22 4.26
CA ALA A 246 2.36 -13.03 4.70
C ALA A 246 2.37 -12.63 6.18
N THR A 247 3.16 -13.32 6.98
CA THR A 247 3.26 -13.02 8.40
C THR A 247 4.70 -13.06 8.88
N GLY A 248 5.10 -11.98 9.57
CA GLY A 248 6.30 -11.98 10.39
C GLY A 248 5.94 -12.32 11.82
N HIS A 249 6.77 -11.87 12.75
CA HIS A 249 6.41 -11.89 14.16
C HIS A 249 6.74 -10.55 14.82
N HIS A 250 5.77 -9.96 15.52
CA HIS A 250 5.78 -8.54 15.90
C HIS A 250 7.00 -8.10 16.72
N LEU A 251 7.53 -8.92 17.64
CA LEU A 251 8.71 -8.49 18.43
C LEU A 251 10.02 -8.58 17.64
N GLN A 252 10.07 -9.38 16.56
CA GLN A 252 11.29 -9.59 15.77
C GLN A 252 11.26 -8.82 14.46
N GLN A 253 10.06 -8.41 14.01
CA GLN A 253 9.86 -7.63 12.79
C GLN A 253 10.65 -8.23 11.61
N ASN A 254 10.54 -9.55 11.45
CA ASN A 254 11.50 -10.39 10.74
C ASN A 254 11.09 -10.75 9.30
N LEU A 255 10.05 -10.11 8.76
CA LEU A 255 9.62 -10.26 7.36
C LEU A 255 9.56 -8.90 6.68
N THR A 256 10.33 -8.73 5.59
CA THR A 256 10.37 -7.51 4.76
C THR A 256 10.35 -7.87 3.27
N LYS A 257 10.16 -6.89 2.38
CA LYS A 257 10.42 -7.08 0.93
C LYS A 257 9.65 -8.23 0.30
N VAL A 258 8.34 -8.23 0.51
CA VAL A 258 7.41 -9.14 -0.19
C VAL A 258 6.81 -8.37 -1.37
N VAL A 259 6.94 -8.94 -2.57
CA VAL A 259 6.36 -8.42 -3.80
C VAL A 259 5.23 -9.35 -4.24
N ILE A 260 4.01 -8.82 -4.35
CA ILE A 260 2.85 -9.55 -4.86
C ILE A 260 2.39 -8.82 -6.11
N GLN A 261 2.59 -9.41 -7.28
CA GLN A 261 2.35 -8.71 -8.54
C GLN A 261 1.73 -9.52 -9.66
N ASN A 262 0.91 -8.87 -10.51
CA ASN A 262 0.32 -9.51 -11.69
C ASN A 262 -0.43 -10.82 -11.39
N ASN A 263 -1.00 -10.97 -10.18
CA ASN A 263 -1.77 -12.17 -9.81
C ASN A 263 -3.26 -11.93 -10.01
N ARG A 264 -3.99 -13.04 -10.20
CA ARG A 264 -5.45 -13.08 -10.09
C ARG A 264 -5.81 -13.82 -8.81
N ILE A 265 -6.35 -13.12 -7.83
CA ILE A 265 -6.70 -13.64 -6.51
C ILE A 265 -8.22 -13.51 -6.35
N TYR A 266 -8.92 -14.63 -6.47
CA TYR A 266 -10.36 -14.56 -6.67
C TYR A 266 -11.14 -15.73 -6.09
N ASN A 267 -12.42 -15.49 -5.79
CA ASN A 267 -13.39 -16.50 -5.38
C ASN A 267 -12.88 -17.35 -4.20
N PRO A 268 -12.80 -16.80 -2.98
CA PRO A 268 -12.56 -17.61 -1.78
C PRO A 268 -13.61 -18.71 -1.68
N ALA A 269 -13.27 -19.80 -1.00
CA ALA A 269 -14.17 -20.95 -0.80
C ALA A 269 -15.36 -20.61 0.13
N THR A 270 -15.18 -19.61 1.00
CA THR A 270 -16.17 -19.11 1.96
C THR A 270 -16.42 -17.62 1.78
N THR A 271 -17.47 -17.07 2.40
CA THR A 271 -17.80 -15.63 2.36
C THR A 271 -17.67 -14.97 3.72
N SER A 272 -17.50 -13.65 3.73
CA SER A 272 -17.78 -12.80 4.90
C SER A 272 -19.26 -12.40 4.97
N ASN A 273 -19.71 -11.96 6.14
CA ASN A 273 -21.00 -11.28 6.34
C ASN A 273 -20.93 -9.84 5.83
N ASN A 274 -22.05 -9.32 5.34
CA ASN A 274 -22.18 -7.87 5.14
C ASN A 274 -22.57 -7.16 6.44
N TRP A 275 -22.51 -5.82 6.43
CA TRP A 275 -22.81 -4.95 7.57
C TRP A 275 -24.26 -5.01 8.09
N ARG A 276 -25.19 -5.64 7.36
CA ARG A 276 -26.57 -5.88 7.80
C ARG A 276 -26.82 -7.26 8.36
N GLN A 277 -25.86 -8.16 8.19
CA GLN A 277 -25.92 -9.52 8.69
C GLN A 277 -25.24 -9.61 10.05
N TRP A 278 -25.71 -10.55 10.88
CA TRP A 278 -25.05 -10.89 12.13
C TRP A 278 -24.10 -12.07 11.91
N ASN A 279 -22.85 -11.87 12.31
CA ASN A 279 -21.81 -12.87 12.44
C ASN A 279 -21.60 -13.20 13.93
N PRO A 280 -21.69 -14.47 14.34
CA PRO A 280 -21.50 -14.87 15.73
C PRO A 280 -20.15 -14.47 16.35
N GLU A 281 -19.11 -14.25 15.53
CA GLU A 281 -17.77 -13.90 16.03
C GLU A 281 -17.54 -12.40 16.17
N SER A 282 -18.06 -11.62 15.22
CA SER A 282 -17.75 -10.19 15.07
C SER A 282 -18.98 -9.28 15.20
N GLY A 283 -20.16 -9.84 15.49
CA GLY A 283 -21.42 -9.12 15.49
C GLY A 283 -21.78 -8.65 14.08
N LYS A 284 -21.97 -7.35 13.86
CA LYS A 284 -22.31 -6.81 12.52
C LYS A 284 -21.10 -6.49 11.65
N HIS A 285 -19.91 -6.39 12.25
CA HIS A 285 -18.71 -6.09 11.51
C HIS A 285 -18.40 -7.25 10.55
N PRO A 286 -18.13 -7.02 9.27
CA PRO A 286 -17.66 -8.06 8.36
C PRO A 286 -16.44 -8.78 8.93
N SER A 287 -16.49 -10.11 8.92
CA SER A 287 -15.40 -11.00 9.30
C SER A 287 -15.40 -12.20 8.34
N GLY A 288 -14.24 -12.58 7.81
CA GLY A 288 -14.13 -13.62 6.80
C GLY A 288 -12.82 -13.57 6.01
N PRO A 289 -12.77 -14.20 4.81
CA PRO A 289 -11.54 -14.30 4.05
C PRO A 289 -11.13 -12.95 3.43
N GLN A 290 -9.83 -12.76 3.24
CA GLN A 290 -9.24 -11.61 2.53
C GLN A 290 -8.56 -12.07 1.23
N GLY A 291 -8.31 -11.15 0.29
CA GLY A 291 -7.49 -11.45 -0.89
C GLY A 291 -6.02 -11.56 -0.52
N ILE A 292 -5.49 -10.50 0.09
CA ILE A 292 -4.11 -10.44 0.60
C ILE A 292 -4.13 -9.99 2.05
N THR A 293 -3.42 -10.73 2.90
CA THR A 293 -3.19 -10.35 4.30
C THR A 293 -1.70 -10.19 4.56
N LEU A 294 -1.30 -9.05 5.13
CA LEU A 294 0.04 -8.88 5.73
C LEU A 294 -0.12 -8.64 7.23
N TYR A 295 0.53 -9.48 8.04
CA TYR A 295 0.38 -9.45 9.50
C TYR A 295 1.75 -9.47 10.22
N GLU A 296 1.98 -8.50 11.12
CA GLU A 296 3.22 -8.39 11.89
C GLU A 296 4.50 -8.39 11.04
N THR A 297 4.41 -7.75 9.86
CA THR A 297 5.54 -7.56 8.94
C THR A 297 6.25 -6.23 9.21
N ASN A 298 7.45 -6.04 8.64
CA ASN A 298 8.30 -4.87 8.88
C ASN A 298 8.48 -3.98 7.65
N GLY A 299 7.60 -4.10 6.66
CA GLY A 299 7.51 -3.16 5.55
C GLY A 299 8.46 -3.41 4.39
N GLN A 300 8.61 -2.38 3.55
CA GLN A 300 9.17 -2.46 2.20
C GLN A 300 8.42 -3.47 1.32
N HIS A 301 7.11 -3.58 1.46
CA HIS A 301 6.30 -4.46 0.61
C HIS A 301 5.86 -3.74 -0.66
N VAL A 302 5.66 -4.48 -1.75
CA VAL A 302 5.12 -3.94 -3.00
C VAL A 302 3.96 -4.84 -3.46
N ILE A 303 2.75 -4.30 -3.45
CA ILE A 303 1.55 -4.98 -3.97
C ILE A 303 1.10 -4.24 -5.22
N ARG A 304 1.29 -4.83 -6.40
CA ARG A 304 0.99 -4.11 -7.64
C ARG A 304 0.38 -4.94 -8.75
N TYR A 305 -0.44 -4.31 -9.59
CA TYR A 305 -0.94 -4.93 -10.81
C TYR A 305 -1.74 -6.23 -10.59
N ASN A 306 -2.26 -6.46 -9.39
CA ASN A 306 -3.09 -7.63 -9.11
C ASN A 306 -4.56 -7.37 -9.45
N GLU A 307 -5.28 -8.43 -9.80
CA GLU A 307 -6.74 -8.49 -9.85
C GLU A 307 -7.25 -9.25 -8.62
N ILE A 308 -7.97 -8.55 -7.74
CA ILE A 308 -8.51 -9.11 -6.50
C ILE A 308 -10.01 -8.91 -6.52
N PHE A 309 -10.78 -9.99 -6.69
CA PHE A 309 -12.23 -9.88 -6.95
C PHE A 309 -13.00 -11.15 -6.59
N SER A 310 -14.33 -11.06 -6.57
CA SER A 310 -15.20 -12.22 -6.46
C SER A 310 -16.37 -12.15 -7.42
N ASN A 311 -16.71 -13.27 -8.04
CA ASN A 311 -17.87 -13.38 -8.92
C ASN A 311 -18.70 -14.65 -8.70
N ASN A 312 -18.44 -15.37 -7.61
CA ASN A 312 -19.20 -16.55 -7.20
C ASN A 312 -20.15 -16.28 -6.02
N GLY A 313 -20.25 -15.02 -5.57
CA GLY A 313 -21.05 -14.61 -4.41
C GLY A 313 -20.31 -14.67 -3.07
N ASN A 314 -19.12 -15.28 -3.01
CA ASN A 314 -18.30 -15.31 -1.80
C ASN A 314 -17.40 -14.08 -1.74
N LYS A 315 -17.75 -13.09 -0.91
CA LYS A 315 -17.04 -11.81 -0.83
C LYS A 315 -16.07 -11.76 0.34
N PHE A 316 -15.07 -10.91 0.21
CA PHE A 316 -14.08 -10.68 1.26
C PHE A 316 -14.70 -9.91 2.43
N ASN A 317 -14.10 -9.97 3.62
CA ASN A 317 -14.33 -8.89 4.59
C ASN A 317 -13.63 -7.63 4.05
N ASP A 318 -12.30 -7.66 3.97
CA ASP A 318 -11.47 -6.68 3.29
C ASP A 318 -10.75 -7.34 2.12
N ALA A 319 -10.55 -6.64 1.02
CA ALA A 319 -9.83 -7.26 -0.09
C ALA A 319 -8.30 -7.30 0.18
N LEU A 320 -7.75 -6.23 0.75
CA LEU A 320 -6.37 -6.16 1.24
C LEU A 320 -6.40 -5.63 2.68
N GLY A 321 -5.77 -6.35 3.60
CA GLY A 321 -5.76 -5.92 4.99
C GLY A 321 -4.83 -6.71 5.90
N GLY A 322 -5.07 -6.60 7.20
CA GLY A 322 -4.19 -7.14 8.22
C GLY A 322 -4.82 -7.20 9.61
N LYS A 323 -3.95 -7.04 10.61
CA LYS A 323 -4.34 -6.75 11.99
C LYS A 323 -3.38 -5.70 12.51
N GLY A 324 -3.66 -5.20 13.72
CA GLY A 324 -2.83 -4.19 14.36
C GLY A 324 -3.21 -2.78 13.90
N ASN A 325 -4.48 -2.59 13.54
CA ASN A 325 -5.04 -1.32 13.05
C ASN A 325 -4.71 -0.18 14.01
N PHE A 326 -4.95 -0.41 15.30
CA PHE A 326 -4.53 0.47 16.39
C PHE A 326 -3.18 -0.02 16.91
N SER A 327 -2.11 0.25 16.17
CA SER A 327 -0.75 -0.08 16.61
C SER A 327 0.31 0.77 15.91
N GLN A 328 1.55 0.67 16.40
CA GLN A 328 2.73 1.22 15.75
C GLN A 328 3.31 0.27 14.67
N ASP A 329 2.64 -0.87 14.43
CA ASP A 329 2.81 -1.77 13.30
C ASP A 329 1.51 -1.73 12.48
N GLY A 330 1.14 -2.80 11.77
CA GLY A 330 -0.13 -2.88 11.03
C GLY A 330 0.06 -3.42 9.61
N PHE A 331 -0.99 -3.32 8.80
CA PHE A 331 -0.90 -3.68 7.38
C PHE A 331 0.19 -2.85 6.69
N LEU A 332 1.03 -3.44 5.84
CA LEU A 332 2.17 -2.80 5.13
C LEU A 332 3.29 -2.18 5.99
N ASN A 333 3.03 -1.84 7.25
CA ASN A 333 3.91 -1.18 8.20
C ASN A 333 4.52 0.13 7.67
N LYS A 334 5.65 0.06 6.96
CA LYS A 334 6.44 1.22 6.52
C LYS A 334 7.09 1.02 5.16
N ASP A 335 7.37 2.12 4.48
CA ASP A 335 8.13 2.21 3.23
C ASP A 335 7.62 1.26 2.13
N SER A 336 6.31 1.01 2.12
CA SER A 336 5.64 0.04 1.24
C SER A 336 4.79 0.73 0.18
N ASP A 337 4.59 0.05 -0.94
CA ASP A 337 3.86 0.54 -2.11
C ASP A 337 2.67 -0.34 -2.48
N VAL A 338 1.52 0.27 -2.79
CA VAL A 338 0.34 -0.42 -3.32
C VAL A 338 -0.19 0.30 -4.55
N TYR A 339 -0.01 -0.27 -5.74
CA TYR A 339 -0.39 0.45 -6.96
C TYR A 339 -0.76 -0.37 -8.18
N GLY A 340 -1.56 0.21 -9.06
CA GLY A 340 -1.93 -0.45 -10.31
C GLY A 340 -2.85 -1.65 -10.11
N ASN A 341 -3.39 -1.86 -8.91
CA ASN A 341 -4.26 -3.00 -8.61
C ASN A 341 -5.71 -2.69 -8.98
N ILE A 342 -6.45 -3.76 -9.20
CA ILE A 342 -7.91 -3.74 -9.32
C ILE A 342 -8.46 -4.56 -8.17
N VAL A 343 -9.28 -3.91 -7.34
CA VAL A 343 -9.74 -4.43 -6.06
C VAL A 343 -11.26 -4.37 -6.01
N SER A 344 -11.89 -5.49 -5.68
CA SER A 344 -13.34 -5.57 -5.64
C SER A 344 -13.92 -6.64 -4.72
N ASP A 345 -15.22 -6.47 -4.44
CA ASP A 345 -16.07 -7.44 -3.74
C ASP A 345 -15.65 -7.70 -2.29
N ALA A 346 -15.46 -6.63 -1.54
CA ALA A 346 -15.24 -6.63 -0.09
C ALA A 346 -16.47 -6.07 0.63
N TRP A 347 -16.84 -6.65 1.77
CA TRP A 347 -17.97 -6.15 2.55
C TRP A 347 -17.63 -4.97 3.45
N ASP A 348 -16.36 -4.78 3.75
CA ASP A 348 -15.84 -3.66 4.52
C ASP A 348 -14.87 -2.83 3.65
N ASP A 349 -13.56 -2.99 3.84
CA ASP A 349 -12.58 -2.11 3.22
C ASP A 349 -11.99 -2.73 1.94
N GLY A 350 -11.91 -1.93 0.87
CA GLY A 350 -11.15 -2.33 -0.33
C GLY A 350 -9.67 -2.51 0.01
N ILE A 351 -9.09 -1.48 0.64
CA ILE A 351 -7.72 -1.53 1.16
C ILE A 351 -7.70 -0.91 2.56
N GLU A 352 -7.40 -1.73 3.55
CA GLU A 352 -7.32 -1.39 4.98
C GLU A 352 -5.94 -0.82 5.33
N LEU A 353 -5.73 0.47 5.10
CA LEU A 353 -4.48 1.21 5.35
C LEU A 353 -4.40 1.71 6.80
N GLU A 354 -4.48 0.78 7.76
CA GLU A 354 -4.48 1.07 9.19
C GLU A 354 -3.20 0.58 9.92
N GLY A 355 -2.79 1.31 10.95
CA GLY A 355 -1.54 1.11 11.69
C GLY A 355 -0.47 2.15 11.37
N ALA A 356 0.80 1.73 11.30
CA ALA A 356 1.97 2.58 11.17
C ALA A 356 1.90 3.52 9.97
N MET A 357 1.79 2.96 8.77
CA MET A 357 1.78 3.67 7.48
C MET A 357 2.92 4.68 7.30
N LYS A 358 4.11 4.40 7.85
CA LYS A 358 5.25 5.32 7.73
C LYS A 358 5.81 5.29 6.31
N ASN A 359 5.72 6.38 5.56
CA ASN A 359 6.13 6.45 4.16
C ASN A 359 5.44 5.39 3.27
N VAL A 360 4.19 5.04 3.57
CA VAL A 360 3.40 4.13 2.72
C VAL A 360 2.76 4.91 1.59
N ARG A 361 2.76 4.33 0.38
CA ARG A 361 2.39 5.00 -0.86
C ARG A 361 1.38 4.16 -1.64
N VAL A 362 0.21 4.72 -1.93
CA VAL A 362 -0.93 4.00 -2.51
C VAL A 362 -1.49 4.76 -3.69
N TRP A 363 -1.30 4.26 -4.92
CA TRP A 363 -1.67 5.02 -6.10
C TRP A 363 -2.12 4.22 -7.30
N ASN A 364 -2.83 4.87 -8.22
CA ASN A 364 -3.32 4.23 -9.44
C ASN A 364 -3.98 2.88 -9.14
N ASN A 365 -4.83 2.76 -8.12
CA ASN A 365 -5.67 1.57 -7.93
C ASN A 365 -7.10 1.85 -8.39
N ILE A 366 -7.79 0.83 -8.90
CA ILE A 366 -9.25 0.84 -9.08
C ILE A 366 -9.85 0.04 -7.93
N ILE A 367 -10.80 0.65 -7.22
CA ILE A 367 -11.49 0.01 -6.10
C ILE A 367 -13.00 0.16 -6.29
N THR A 368 -13.74 -0.95 -6.26
CA THR A 368 -15.19 -0.95 -6.52
C THR A 368 -15.89 -2.13 -5.85
N ASN A 369 -17.20 -2.06 -5.66
CA ASN A 369 -17.99 -3.06 -4.94
C ASN A 369 -17.47 -3.30 -3.50
N THR A 370 -17.13 -2.22 -2.80
CA THR A 370 -16.67 -2.25 -1.40
C THR A 370 -17.53 -1.36 -0.53
N TYR A 371 -17.52 -1.52 0.79
CA TYR A 371 -18.20 -0.53 1.64
C TYR A 371 -17.37 0.75 1.69
N ASN A 372 -16.13 0.68 2.19
CA ASN A 372 -15.17 1.76 2.02
C ASN A 372 -14.18 1.40 0.91
N SER A 373 -13.81 2.37 0.08
CA SER A 373 -12.78 2.11 -0.94
C SER A 373 -11.40 2.01 -0.28
N LEU A 374 -11.11 2.93 0.62
CA LEU A 374 -9.88 2.98 1.42
C LEU A 374 -10.25 3.24 2.88
N ALA A 375 -9.51 2.65 3.81
CA ALA A 375 -9.64 2.93 5.23
C ALA A 375 -8.30 3.28 5.86
N THR A 376 -8.32 4.25 6.77
CA THR A 376 -7.15 4.82 7.45
C THR A 376 -7.49 5.10 8.91
N ALA A 377 -8.36 4.28 9.52
CA ALA A 377 -8.89 4.43 10.86
C ALA A 377 -8.25 3.44 11.86
N ASN A 378 -6.95 3.57 12.18
CA ASN A 378 -6.20 4.82 12.20
C ASN A 378 -4.78 4.74 11.60
N VAL A 379 -4.18 5.90 11.33
CA VAL A 379 -2.76 6.04 10.95
C VAL A 379 -1.95 6.56 12.13
N SER A 380 -0.98 5.76 12.59
CA SER A 380 -0.24 6.00 13.82
C SER A 380 1.10 6.71 13.60
N GLN A 381 1.87 6.37 12.56
CA GLN A 381 3.16 7.02 12.28
C GLN A 381 3.07 8.00 11.11
N GLY A 382 2.61 7.57 9.94
CA GLY A 382 2.64 8.37 8.72
C GLY A 382 4.07 8.80 8.30
N PRO A 383 4.23 9.55 7.20
CA PRO A 383 3.17 9.98 6.30
C PRO A 383 2.67 8.85 5.40
N LEU A 384 1.35 8.76 5.23
CA LEU A 384 0.67 7.94 4.23
C LEU A 384 0.33 8.81 3.02
N TYR A 385 0.58 8.31 1.81
CA TYR A 385 0.25 8.99 0.55
C TYR A 385 -0.75 8.18 -0.25
N ILE A 386 -1.87 8.81 -0.64
CA ILE A 386 -2.95 8.21 -1.42
C ILE A 386 -3.19 9.09 -2.65
N TRP A 387 -2.84 8.64 -3.86
CA TRP A 387 -3.06 9.47 -5.04
C TRP A 387 -3.47 8.76 -6.32
N LYS A 388 -4.17 9.45 -7.22
CA LYS A 388 -4.60 8.90 -8.52
C LYS A 388 -5.39 7.58 -8.43
N ASN A 389 -6.01 7.28 -7.30
CA ASN A 389 -6.89 6.12 -7.17
C ASN A 389 -8.28 6.46 -7.72
N ILE A 390 -8.96 5.44 -8.24
CA ILE A 390 -10.33 5.50 -8.74
C ILE A 390 -11.24 4.70 -7.80
N SER A 391 -12.25 5.37 -7.27
CA SER A 391 -13.33 4.71 -6.52
C SER A 391 -14.57 4.56 -7.41
N GLY A 392 -15.02 3.32 -7.57
CA GLY A 392 -16.20 2.95 -8.35
C GLY A 392 -17.46 2.86 -7.47
N LYS A 393 -18.16 1.71 -7.54
CA LYS A 393 -19.37 1.43 -6.75
C LYS A 393 -19.00 1.21 -5.28
N ASN A 394 -19.78 1.77 -4.36
CA ASN A 394 -19.72 1.45 -2.94
C ASN A 394 -21.03 0.79 -2.48
N MET A 395 -20.96 -0.18 -1.57
CA MET A 395 -22.12 -0.96 -1.15
C MET A 395 -22.02 -1.49 0.28
N ILE A 396 -23.14 -1.42 1.00
CA ILE A 396 -23.30 -2.04 2.33
C ILE A 396 -23.95 -3.44 2.23
N THR A 397 -24.76 -3.66 1.20
CA THR A 397 -25.28 -4.97 0.76
C THR A 397 -25.36 -4.98 -0.77
N ASP A 398 -25.62 -6.13 -1.40
CA ASP A 398 -25.74 -6.21 -2.87
C ASP A 398 -26.80 -5.25 -3.45
N ASN A 399 -27.83 -4.93 -2.66
CA ASN A 399 -28.98 -4.11 -3.06
C ASN A 399 -28.99 -2.71 -2.43
N ASP A 400 -27.96 -2.33 -1.66
CA ASP A 400 -27.88 -1.01 -1.03
C ASP A 400 -26.50 -0.39 -1.24
N SER A 401 -26.45 0.64 -2.08
CA SER A 401 -25.22 1.34 -2.43
C SER A 401 -24.97 2.47 -1.44
N LYS A 402 -23.99 2.24 -0.55
CA LYS A 402 -23.58 3.13 0.55
C LYS A 402 -22.11 2.90 0.87
N GLY A 403 -21.56 3.77 1.69
CA GLY A 403 -20.19 3.71 2.19
C GLY A 403 -19.39 4.93 1.76
N ALA A 404 -18.09 4.89 2.00
CA ALA A 404 -17.21 6.04 1.83
C ALA A 404 -16.10 5.80 0.80
N PHE A 405 -15.60 6.88 0.20
CA PHE A 405 -14.33 6.82 -0.51
C PHE A 405 -13.18 6.53 0.46
N LEU A 406 -13.06 7.33 1.52
CA LEU A 406 -11.99 7.23 2.49
C LEU A 406 -12.55 7.32 3.91
N LYS A 407 -12.51 6.18 4.62
CA LYS A 407 -12.74 6.11 6.06
C LYS A 407 -11.47 6.54 6.78
N THR A 408 -11.61 7.45 7.74
CA THR A 408 -10.51 8.06 8.48
C THR A 408 -10.84 8.15 9.96
N GLY A 409 -9.83 8.60 10.72
CA GLY A 409 -9.98 9.06 12.09
C GLY A 409 -9.77 7.96 13.12
N ALA A 410 -9.76 8.35 14.40
CA ALA A 410 -9.49 7.43 15.49
C ALA A 410 -10.40 7.75 16.68
N ASN A 411 -10.89 6.71 17.35
CA ASN A 411 -11.65 6.88 18.58
C ASN A 411 -10.71 7.25 19.74
N GLN A 412 -10.64 8.55 20.04
CA GLN A 412 -9.77 9.15 21.06
C GLN A 412 -10.15 8.76 22.51
N ASP A 413 -11.33 8.16 22.74
CA ASP A 413 -11.82 7.83 24.08
C ASP A 413 -11.30 6.48 24.61
N SER A 414 -10.50 5.74 23.84
CA SER A 414 -9.93 4.47 24.30
C SER A 414 -8.47 4.62 24.71
N GLU A 415 -8.11 4.12 25.89
CA GLU A 415 -6.72 4.11 26.39
C GLU A 415 -5.73 3.45 25.42
N LYS A 416 -6.23 2.53 24.55
CA LYS A 416 -5.44 1.90 23.49
C LYS A 416 -5.04 2.90 22.38
N VAL A 417 -5.90 3.85 22.03
CA VAL A 417 -5.70 4.77 20.90
C VAL A 417 -4.81 5.96 21.25
N ASN A 418 -4.75 6.41 22.51
CA ASN A 418 -4.09 7.67 22.89
C ASN A 418 -2.60 7.81 22.50
N SER A 419 -1.89 6.71 22.19
CA SER A 419 -0.49 6.71 21.73
C SER A 419 -0.28 6.17 20.32
N GLN A 420 -1.34 5.86 19.58
CA GLN A 420 -1.28 5.09 18.34
C GLN A 420 -1.98 5.80 17.18
N TRP A 421 -2.02 7.14 17.17
CA TRP A 421 -2.77 7.94 16.19
C TRP A 421 -2.09 9.28 15.92
N GLY A 422 -2.45 9.94 14.81
CA GLY A 422 -1.99 11.29 14.47
C GLY A 422 -0.88 11.32 13.40
N GLY A 423 -0.62 10.20 12.73
CA GLY A 423 0.26 10.20 11.57
C GLY A 423 -0.32 11.02 10.42
N ARG A 424 0.55 11.67 9.64
CA ARG A 424 0.15 12.50 8.50
C ARG A 424 -0.46 11.64 7.38
N ILE A 425 -1.55 12.13 6.79
CA ILE A 425 -2.19 11.51 5.62
C ILE A 425 -2.26 12.54 4.50
N TYR A 426 -1.81 12.17 3.31
CA TYR A 426 -1.86 12.98 2.09
C TYR A 426 -2.77 12.30 1.06
N VAL A 427 -3.79 13.02 0.58
CA VAL A 427 -4.79 12.49 -0.36
C VAL A 427 -4.82 13.39 -1.59
N TYR A 428 -4.23 12.96 -2.71
CA TYR A 428 -4.02 13.81 -3.87
C TYR A 428 -4.62 13.26 -5.16
N HIS A 429 -5.26 14.09 -5.98
CA HIS A 429 -5.63 13.67 -7.34
C HIS A 429 -6.42 12.34 -7.40
N ASN A 430 -7.26 12.00 -6.42
CA ASN A 430 -8.10 10.81 -6.51
C ASN A 430 -9.42 11.17 -7.20
N THR A 431 -10.08 10.20 -7.83
CA THR A 431 -11.39 10.39 -8.46
C THR A 431 -12.41 9.43 -7.86
N VAL A 432 -13.42 9.99 -7.20
CA VAL A 432 -14.59 9.27 -6.70
C VAL A 432 -15.69 9.37 -7.73
N LEU A 433 -16.05 8.24 -8.35
CA LEU A 433 -17.07 8.17 -9.40
C LEU A 433 -18.45 7.89 -8.81
N GLN A 434 -19.48 8.16 -9.61
CA GLN A 434 -20.86 7.76 -9.31
C GLN A 434 -21.45 6.88 -10.42
N PRO A 435 -21.03 5.60 -10.55
CA PRO A 435 -21.64 4.66 -11.48
C PRO A 435 -23.17 4.64 -11.36
N LEU A 436 -23.87 4.45 -12.47
CA LEU A 436 -25.33 4.45 -12.50
C LEU A 436 -25.86 3.03 -12.68
N ALA A 437 -26.91 2.68 -11.94
CA ALA A 437 -27.78 1.56 -12.27
C ALA A 437 -28.68 1.90 -13.46
N ASP A 438 -29.33 0.90 -14.04
CA ASP A 438 -30.26 1.06 -15.17
C ASP A 438 -31.40 2.05 -14.87
N ASN A 439 -31.84 2.12 -13.61
CA ASN A 439 -32.84 3.09 -13.14
C ASN A 439 -32.25 4.47 -12.82
N SER A 440 -31.01 4.74 -13.24
CA SER A 440 -30.24 5.97 -12.95
C SER A 440 -29.92 6.20 -11.47
N ALA A 441 -30.08 5.21 -10.59
CA ALA A 441 -29.62 5.32 -9.21
C ALA A 441 -28.08 5.38 -9.19
N ARG A 442 -27.55 6.29 -8.37
CA ARG A 442 -26.10 6.47 -8.19
C ARG A 442 -25.59 5.44 -7.20
N LEU A 443 -24.56 4.71 -7.61
CA LEU A 443 -24.03 3.54 -6.91
C LEU A 443 -22.66 3.78 -6.28
N GLY A 444 -22.06 4.96 -6.48
CA GLY A 444 -20.75 5.28 -5.92
C GLY A 444 -20.83 5.57 -4.43
N ALA A 445 -19.78 6.20 -3.92
CA ALA A 445 -19.68 6.54 -2.51
C ALA A 445 -20.86 7.43 -2.05
N HIS A 446 -21.46 7.08 -0.92
CA HIS A 446 -22.44 7.94 -0.27
C HIS A 446 -21.75 9.04 0.54
N GLU A 447 -20.50 8.81 0.94
CA GLU A 447 -19.67 9.75 1.66
C GLU A 447 -18.26 9.83 1.04
N GLY A 448 -17.59 10.97 1.14
CA GLY A 448 -16.26 11.18 0.57
C GLY A 448 -15.16 10.81 1.56
N ILE A 449 -14.47 11.82 2.09
CA ILE A 449 -13.49 11.67 3.17
C ILE A 449 -14.23 11.87 4.50
N VAL A 450 -14.31 10.82 5.32
CA VAL A 450 -15.13 10.83 6.54
C VAL A 450 -14.46 10.18 7.73
N ASP A 451 -14.74 10.73 8.89
CA ASP A 451 -14.28 10.37 10.22
C ASP A 451 -15.06 9.22 10.88
N SER A 452 -15.50 8.23 10.10
CA SER A 452 -16.29 7.09 10.63
C SER A 452 -15.52 6.25 11.67
N GLY A 453 -14.20 6.39 11.76
CA GLY A 453 -13.35 5.77 12.80
C GLY A 453 -13.25 6.58 14.11
N GLY A 454 -13.81 7.79 14.16
CA GLY A 454 -13.60 8.79 15.23
C GLY A 454 -12.95 10.05 14.67
N GLY A 455 -12.55 11.01 15.52
CA GLY A 455 -12.02 12.31 15.08
C GLY A 455 -10.86 12.19 14.08
N MET A 456 -10.89 13.01 13.02
CA MET A 456 -9.90 13.04 11.95
C MET A 456 -8.93 14.20 12.17
N ASP A 457 -7.62 13.92 12.16
CA ASP A 457 -6.54 14.90 12.29
C ASP A 457 -5.42 14.62 11.29
N ASN A 458 -4.56 15.62 11.06
CA ASN A 458 -3.35 15.56 10.23
C ASN A 458 -3.60 15.05 8.80
N LEU A 459 -4.75 15.34 8.20
CA LEU A 459 -5.05 15.01 6.81
C LEU A 459 -4.89 16.23 5.89
N VAL A 460 -4.19 16.06 4.78
CA VAL A 460 -4.08 17.06 3.72
C VAL A 460 -4.61 16.45 2.42
N SER A 461 -5.77 16.92 2.00
CA SER A 461 -6.40 16.61 0.72
C SER A 461 -6.08 17.71 -0.29
N LYS A 462 -5.73 17.34 -1.52
CA LYS A 462 -5.47 18.30 -2.59
C LYS A 462 -5.81 17.79 -3.99
N ASN A 463 -6.49 18.62 -4.79
CA ASN A 463 -6.82 18.34 -6.19
C ASN A 463 -7.61 17.04 -6.43
N ASN A 464 -8.45 16.57 -5.50
CA ASN A 464 -9.28 15.38 -5.71
C ASN A 464 -10.60 15.74 -6.41
N ILE A 465 -11.22 14.77 -7.08
CA ILE A 465 -12.64 14.81 -7.43
C ILE A 465 -13.38 13.94 -6.43
N ILE A 466 -14.26 14.54 -5.63
CA ILE A 466 -15.12 13.84 -4.66
C ILE A 466 -16.56 14.05 -5.06
N GLU A 467 -17.05 13.15 -5.93
CA GLU A 467 -18.44 13.11 -6.34
C GLU A 467 -19.21 12.11 -5.47
N VAL A 468 -20.00 12.59 -4.50
CA VAL A 468 -20.85 11.71 -3.69
C VAL A 468 -22.27 11.58 -4.26
N SER A 469 -23.03 10.61 -3.75
CA SER A 469 -24.31 10.16 -4.32
C SER A 469 -25.37 11.26 -4.49
N ASN A 470 -25.35 12.34 -3.72
CA ASN A 470 -26.25 13.48 -3.85
C ASN A 470 -25.66 14.71 -3.16
N HIS A 471 -26.25 15.89 -3.34
CA HIS A 471 -25.70 17.14 -2.79
C HIS A 471 -25.88 17.32 -1.27
N TYR A 472 -26.67 16.48 -0.61
CA TYR A 472 -26.83 16.45 0.87
C TYR A 472 -25.88 15.44 1.55
N SER A 473 -25.34 14.49 0.78
CA SER A 473 -24.32 13.55 1.25
C SER A 473 -23.03 14.28 1.61
N LYS A 474 -22.28 13.76 2.59
CA LYS A 474 -21.04 14.39 3.05
C LYS A 474 -19.89 14.10 2.09
N ALA A 475 -19.50 15.07 1.28
CA ALA A 475 -18.25 15.00 0.52
C ALA A 475 -17.04 15.04 1.47
N ILE A 476 -17.13 15.85 2.53
CA ILE A 476 -16.17 15.88 3.64
C ILE A 476 -16.96 15.84 4.95
N ARG A 477 -16.57 14.96 5.87
CA ARG A 477 -17.10 14.91 7.24
C ARG A 477 -15.95 14.84 8.24
N ASP A 478 -15.62 16.00 8.80
CA ASP A 478 -14.70 16.22 9.90
C ASP A 478 -15.48 16.83 11.07
N VAL A 479 -16.11 16.01 11.89
CA VAL A 479 -16.89 16.43 13.06
C VAL A 479 -16.00 16.98 14.17
N SER A 480 -14.70 16.62 14.17
CA SER A 480 -13.68 17.19 15.05
C SER A 480 -13.33 18.64 14.68
N LEU A 481 -13.64 19.07 13.46
CA LEU A 481 -13.32 20.41 12.93
C LEU A 481 -11.84 20.75 13.09
N SER A 482 -10.98 19.77 12.83
CA SER A 482 -9.56 19.88 13.16
C SER A 482 -8.87 20.98 12.36
N ALA A 483 -8.15 21.84 13.06
CA ALA A 483 -7.29 22.84 12.45
C ALA A 483 -6.05 22.24 11.78
N THR A 484 -5.75 20.95 12.01
CA THR A 484 -4.62 20.25 11.39
C THR A 484 -4.96 19.66 10.02
N ASN A 485 -6.26 19.59 9.69
CA ASN A 485 -6.74 19.13 8.40
C ASN A 485 -6.75 20.27 7.37
N THR A 486 -6.52 19.94 6.11
CA THR A 486 -6.66 20.88 4.98
C THR A 486 -7.24 20.15 3.77
N PHE A 487 -8.19 20.78 3.08
CA PHE A 487 -8.88 20.32 1.88
C PHE A 487 -8.74 21.41 0.81
N HIS A 488 -7.78 21.23 -0.09
CA HIS A 488 -7.26 22.29 -0.95
C HIS A 488 -7.53 22.01 -2.43
N ASN A 489 -8.24 22.89 -3.14
CA ASN A 489 -8.50 22.71 -4.57
C ASN A 489 -9.18 21.38 -4.91
N ASP A 490 -9.91 20.78 -3.97
CA ASP A 490 -10.71 19.59 -4.24
C ASP A 490 -12.00 20.01 -4.95
N LEU A 491 -12.42 19.28 -5.99
CA LEU A 491 -13.73 19.41 -6.61
C LEU A 491 -14.73 18.55 -5.83
N LEU A 492 -15.62 19.20 -5.09
CA LEU A 492 -16.52 18.59 -4.12
C LEU A 492 -17.97 18.72 -4.59
N PHE A 493 -18.62 17.59 -4.87
CA PHE A 493 -20.06 17.52 -5.05
C PHE A 493 -20.69 16.84 -3.83
N GLY A 494 -21.15 17.63 -2.85
CA GLY A 494 -21.75 17.18 -1.59
C GLY A 494 -21.60 18.23 -0.50
N GLU A 495 -22.16 17.96 0.68
CA GLU A 495 -21.98 18.80 1.87
C GLU A 495 -20.57 18.66 2.45
N VAL A 496 -20.05 19.77 2.98
CA VAL A 496 -18.75 19.83 3.65
C VAL A 496 -18.96 20.20 5.10
N VAL A 497 -18.49 19.34 6.00
CA VAL A 497 -18.33 19.61 7.42
C VAL A 497 -16.84 19.59 7.70
N ALA A 498 -16.23 20.76 7.90
CA ALA A 498 -14.81 20.93 8.15
C ALA A 498 -14.56 22.20 8.97
N GLY A 499 -13.38 22.30 9.60
CA GLY A 499 -12.97 23.50 10.31
C GLY A 499 -12.94 24.74 9.40
N ASN A 500 -13.24 25.92 9.95
CA ASN A 500 -13.38 27.18 9.20
C ASN A 500 -12.17 27.58 8.33
N ARG A 501 -10.97 27.05 8.62
CA ARG A 501 -9.74 27.32 7.86
C ARG A 501 -9.22 26.11 7.09
N SER A 502 -9.89 24.97 7.21
CA SER A 502 -9.45 23.71 6.61
C SER A 502 -9.82 23.65 5.13
N LEU A 503 -10.88 24.34 4.69
CA LEU A 503 -11.26 24.40 3.26
C LEU A 503 -10.56 25.58 2.57
N VAL A 504 -9.70 25.30 1.58
CA VAL A 504 -8.89 26.31 0.88
C VAL A 504 -9.08 26.15 -0.62
N ASP A 505 -9.63 27.17 -1.31
CA ASP A 505 -9.78 27.18 -2.77
C ASP A 505 -10.47 25.93 -3.39
N SER A 506 -11.21 25.16 -2.59
CA SER A 506 -11.96 23.99 -3.05
C SER A 506 -13.20 24.41 -3.83
N ILE A 507 -13.57 23.60 -4.82
CA ILE A 507 -14.56 23.93 -5.85
C ILE A 507 -15.85 23.16 -5.54
N ALA A 508 -16.91 23.88 -5.18
CA ALA A 508 -18.22 23.27 -4.90
C ALA A 508 -19.03 23.12 -6.20
N ALA A 509 -18.78 22.05 -6.96
CA ALA A 509 -19.48 21.79 -8.21
C ALA A 509 -19.49 20.31 -8.58
N LYS A 510 -20.33 19.95 -9.55
CA LYS A 510 -20.37 18.59 -10.11
C LYS A 510 -19.31 18.44 -11.22
N PRO A 511 -18.53 17.35 -11.26
CA PRO A 511 -17.63 17.07 -12.38
C PRO A 511 -18.40 16.75 -13.67
N GLU A 512 -17.75 17.01 -14.80
CA GLU A 512 -18.20 16.65 -16.14
C GLU A 512 -17.06 15.92 -16.83
N TYR A 513 -17.29 14.68 -17.26
CA TYR A 513 -16.27 13.82 -17.82
C TYR A 513 -16.41 13.70 -19.35
N ARG A 514 -15.30 13.51 -20.08
CA ARG A 514 -15.28 13.46 -21.56
C ARG A 514 -16.08 12.30 -22.13
N ALA A 515 -15.85 11.11 -21.60
CA ALA A 515 -16.75 9.99 -21.74
C ALA A 515 -17.58 9.92 -20.48
N ASN A 516 -18.87 9.58 -20.55
CA ASN A 516 -19.64 9.34 -19.34
C ASN A 516 -19.08 8.08 -18.67
N PRO A 517 -18.20 8.19 -17.67
CA PRO A 517 -17.59 7.02 -17.09
C PRO A 517 -18.72 6.24 -16.45
N THR A 518 -19.74 6.90 -15.89
CA THR A 518 -20.79 6.34 -15.04
C THR A 518 -21.86 5.49 -15.73
N GLN A 519 -21.95 5.46 -17.07
CA GLN A 519 -22.87 4.58 -17.78
C GLN A 519 -22.24 3.19 -18.02
N ASN A 520 -22.90 2.13 -17.58
CA ASN A 520 -22.50 0.71 -17.76
C ASN A 520 -21.27 0.21 -16.99
N ILE A 521 -20.82 0.90 -15.92
CA ILE A 521 -19.70 0.41 -15.08
C ILE A 521 -20.08 -0.68 -14.06
N GLY A 522 -21.06 -1.54 -14.37
CA GLY A 522 -21.37 -2.67 -13.49
C GLY A 522 -20.23 -3.70 -13.38
N SER A 523 -19.16 -3.57 -14.17
CA SER A 523 -18.05 -4.52 -14.22
C SER A 523 -16.69 -3.86 -14.04
N ILE A 524 -15.79 -4.60 -13.40
CA ILE A 524 -14.36 -4.30 -13.26
C ILE A 524 -13.70 -3.96 -14.61
N ASN A 525 -14.08 -4.65 -15.69
CA ASN A 525 -13.50 -4.42 -17.02
C ASN A 525 -13.81 -3.03 -17.55
N ALA A 526 -15.02 -2.51 -17.29
CA ALA A 526 -15.38 -1.16 -17.70
C ALA A 526 -14.56 -0.10 -16.95
N LEU A 527 -14.25 -0.31 -15.65
CA LEU A 527 -13.34 0.57 -14.92
C LEU A 527 -11.91 0.45 -15.43
N ARG A 528 -11.40 -0.77 -15.65
CA ARG A 528 -10.02 -0.97 -16.11
C ARG A 528 -9.69 -0.14 -17.35
N PHE A 529 -10.68 -0.03 -18.24
CA PHE A 529 -10.56 0.70 -19.49
C PHE A 529 -11.42 1.98 -19.50
N GLY A 530 -11.67 2.58 -18.34
CA GLY A 530 -12.41 3.82 -18.23
C GLY A 530 -11.61 5.03 -18.73
N ASP A 531 -12.32 6.02 -19.27
CA ASP A 531 -11.80 7.38 -19.45
C ASP A 531 -12.38 8.26 -18.36
N TYR A 532 -11.52 8.75 -17.48
CA TYR A 532 -11.87 9.52 -16.28
C TYR A 532 -11.49 10.99 -16.40
N ARG A 533 -11.10 11.44 -17.60
CA ARG A 533 -10.73 12.84 -17.84
C ARG A 533 -11.95 13.74 -17.81
N LEU A 534 -11.72 14.95 -17.31
CA LEU A 534 -12.72 16.01 -17.34
C LEU A 534 -12.89 16.59 -18.76
N THR A 535 -14.10 17.04 -19.07
CA THR A 535 -14.31 17.94 -20.22
C THR A 535 -13.56 19.25 -19.97
N ASP A 536 -13.15 19.92 -21.04
CA ASP A 536 -12.44 21.20 -20.92
C ASP A 536 -13.29 22.31 -20.27
N THR A 537 -14.61 22.12 -20.18
CA THR A 537 -15.57 23.01 -19.52
C THR A 537 -15.93 22.58 -18.10
N SER A 538 -15.42 21.43 -17.64
CA SER A 538 -15.71 20.96 -16.30
C SER A 538 -15.14 21.91 -15.25
N PRO A 539 -15.84 22.15 -14.12
CA PRO A 539 -15.35 23.05 -13.07
C PRO A 539 -13.99 22.70 -12.47
N GLY A 540 -13.52 21.46 -12.60
CA GLY A 540 -12.20 21.02 -12.11
C GLY A 540 -11.10 20.99 -13.18
N ALA A 541 -11.44 21.28 -14.44
CA ALA A 541 -10.48 21.25 -15.53
C ALA A 541 -9.50 22.42 -15.40
N LYS A 542 -8.19 22.14 -15.48
CA LYS A 542 -7.10 23.14 -15.37
C LYS A 542 -7.04 23.89 -14.03
N GLU A 543 -7.74 23.40 -13.01
CA GLU A 543 -7.82 24.02 -11.68
C GLU A 543 -6.90 23.36 -10.65
N ALA A 544 -6.19 22.28 -10.99
CA ALA A 544 -5.27 21.66 -10.05
C ALA A 544 -4.05 22.54 -9.77
N ARG A 545 -3.65 22.56 -8.50
CA ARG A 545 -2.44 23.25 -8.04
C ARG A 545 -1.24 22.31 -8.02
N PRO A 546 -0.04 22.77 -8.41
CA PRO A 546 1.16 21.95 -8.32
C PRO A 546 1.38 21.36 -6.91
N ILE A 547 1.90 20.14 -6.88
CA ILE A 547 2.29 19.41 -5.68
C ILE A 547 3.73 18.96 -5.93
N VAL A 548 4.68 19.62 -5.27
CA VAL A 548 6.11 19.34 -5.46
C VAL A 548 6.39 17.85 -5.24
N GLY A 549 7.09 17.23 -6.21
CA GLY A 549 7.40 15.80 -6.23
C GLY A 549 6.28 14.87 -6.70
N PHE A 550 5.04 15.34 -6.81
CA PHE A 550 3.89 14.53 -7.27
C PHE A 550 3.38 14.95 -8.64
N THR A 551 3.37 16.26 -8.93
CA THR A 551 2.90 16.80 -10.20
C THR A 551 3.89 17.82 -10.78
N PRO A 552 4.01 17.90 -12.12
CA PRO A 552 4.83 18.93 -12.77
C PRO A 552 4.31 20.34 -12.47
N VAL A 553 5.22 21.31 -12.36
CA VAL A 553 4.89 22.71 -11.98
C VAL A 553 4.28 23.51 -13.13
N ASP A 554 4.66 23.22 -14.38
CA ASP A 554 4.36 24.06 -15.55
C ASP A 554 3.20 23.55 -16.42
N THR A 555 2.37 22.65 -15.89
CA THR A 555 1.25 22.06 -16.63
C THR A 555 -0.09 22.57 -16.11
N GLN A 556 -1.00 22.94 -17.02
CA GLN A 556 -2.42 23.11 -16.68
C GLN A 556 -3.00 21.71 -16.42
N LEU A 557 -3.06 21.34 -15.14
CA LEU A 557 -3.53 20.03 -14.69
C LEU A 557 -4.99 20.10 -14.28
N ASP A 558 -5.69 18.99 -14.49
CA ASP A 558 -7.03 18.79 -13.96
C ASP A 558 -6.93 18.25 -12.53
N VAL A 559 -7.93 18.59 -11.71
CA VAL A 559 -8.17 17.84 -10.47
C VAL A 559 -8.58 16.40 -10.82
N GLY A 560 -8.34 15.48 -9.89
CA GLY A 560 -8.62 14.06 -10.07
C GLY A 560 -7.45 13.28 -10.67
N ALA A 561 -7.71 11.98 -10.89
CA ALA A 561 -6.69 10.96 -11.12
C ALA A 561 -6.10 10.98 -12.52
N GLN A 562 -6.90 11.27 -13.53
CA GLN A 562 -6.49 11.20 -14.92
C GLN A 562 -6.35 12.59 -15.53
N GLN A 563 -5.16 12.90 -16.01
CA GLN A 563 -4.81 14.18 -16.61
C GLN A 563 -5.28 14.27 -18.08
N PRO A 564 -5.53 15.48 -18.61
CA PRO A 564 -6.18 15.63 -19.92
C PRO A 564 -5.35 15.10 -21.10
N TYR A 565 -4.03 15.00 -20.93
CA TYR A 565 -3.07 14.45 -21.89
C TYR A 565 -2.86 12.94 -21.75
N GLU A 566 -3.29 12.33 -20.64
CA GLU A 566 -3.20 10.88 -20.45
C GLU A 566 -4.28 10.20 -21.32
N THR A 567 -3.99 9.02 -21.86
CA THR A 567 -4.94 8.30 -22.73
C THR A 567 -5.98 7.55 -21.89
N GLN A 568 -5.51 6.55 -21.17
CA GLN A 568 -6.26 5.67 -20.30
C GLN A 568 -5.33 5.21 -19.19
N LEU A 569 -5.81 5.20 -17.96
CA LEU A 569 -5.04 4.61 -16.86
C LEU A 569 -4.94 3.10 -17.12
N GLN A 570 -3.71 2.59 -17.22
CA GLN A 570 -3.48 1.16 -17.40
C GLN A 570 -3.20 0.52 -16.04
N PHE A 571 -4.01 -0.47 -15.70
CA PHE A 571 -3.89 -1.27 -14.49
C PHE A 571 -3.65 -2.73 -14.90
N GLY A 572 -2.68 -3.38 -14.27
CA GLY A 572 -2.57 -4.85 -14.35
C GLY A 572 -2.02 -5.46 -15.65
N ASN A 573 -1.38 -4.72 -16.56
CA ASN A 573 -0.83 -5.30 -17.81
C ASN A 573 0.60 -4.82 -18.11
N ARG A 574 1.58 -5.73 -18.00
CA ARG A 574 2.76 -5.75 -18.87
C ARG A 574 2.83 -7.11 -19.55
#